data_AF-A0A507DSP2-F1
#
_entry.id   AF-A0A507DSP2-F1
#
_cell.length_a   1.000
_cell.length_b   1.000
_cell.length_c   1.000
_cell.angle_alpha   90.00
_cell.angle_beta   90.00
_cell.angle_gamma   90.00
#
_symmetry.space_group_name_H-M   'P 1'
#
loop_
_entity.id
_entity.type
_entity.pdbx_description
1 polymer ?
#
loop_
_entity_poly.entity_id
_entity_poly.type
_entity_poly.pdbx_seq_one_letter_code
_entity_poly.pdbx_strand_id
1 'polypeptide(L)'
;MDLLQGHPVRSAWDCHMPPQHHGPPPRDSEHYDIFLFGWVVSGLFTLLAVVLSLVLVWRHLGLYHSPQYQKHIVRILFMVPVYGVCSWIGYAFRGVAVYFDVLRDCYEAVVIHEFFQLLLAYIGEDISAQAEAFAEKPPMRLLFPLRFITYHPSRPHFVHYCKIGTLQYVVLRPLTTIIAVVTQLTGRFCEDSMSPRFAHVWIVSINGISVTVAMFTLVQIYTTVKSELKAYQPVLKFISIKFVIFFSFWQTVTFAILAQTQVIRSSPHWSQVELANSLNAFILCFEMAIAAALHIKAFSYKETMIDDLGPTMRWMAFKHCLNIYDIMLDVTFAQRFVTHRMRGETYTPADALEEAEQEGLLEAVEDFIEETVEEIKDDQIDEAEITIKKRDGDRTESVEGHVEQTPGGVRSVVERNVKENGALKETSVDVAEEKKP
;
A
#
# COMPACT_ATOMS: atom_id res chain seq x y z
N MET A 1 -2.74 66.16 4.77
CA MET A 1 -1.87 65.58 3.74
C MET A 1 -1.68 64.10 4.05
N ASP A 2 -2.77 63.34 4.23
CA ASP A 2 -2.75 61.90 4.56
C ASP A 2 -4.11 61.24 4.21
N LEU A 3 -4.55 61.39 2.96
CA LEU A 3 -5.74 60.70 2.41
C LEU A 3 -5.37 59.87 1.16
N LEU A 4 -4.11 59.39 1.08
CA LEU A 4 -3.60 58.60 -0.04
C LEU A 4 -2.67 57.48 0.45
N GLN A 5 -3.16 56.62 1.35
CA GLN A 5 -2.63 55.26 1.44
C GLN A 5 -3.63 54.36 0.70
N GLY A 6 -3.32 54.10 -0.57
CA GLY A 6 -4.09 53.18 -1.38
C GLY A 6 -4.13 51.81 -0.70
N HIS A 7 -5.34 51.34 -0.41
CA HIS A 7 -5.55 49.91 -0.23
C HIS A 7 -5.04 49.23 -1.52
N PRO A 8 -4.09 48.28 -1.44
CA PRO A 8 -3.70 47.53 -2.62
C PRO A 8 -4.98 46.86 -3.15
N VAL A 9 -5.24 47.04 -4.45
CA VAL A 9 -6.33 46.37 -5.16
C VAL A 9 -6.10 44.87 -4.97
N ARG A 10 -6.85 44.26 -4.06
CA ARG A 10 -6.74 42.84 -3.72
C ARG A 10 -6.95 42.04 -4.99
N SER A 11 -5.99 41.19 -5.31
CA SER A 11 -6.19 40.27 -6.42
C SER A 11 -7.25 39.26 -5.96
N ALA A 12 -8.18 38.90 -6.84
CA ALA A 12 -9.21 37.93 -6.49
C ALA A 12 -8.67 36.49 -6.28
N TRP A 13 -7.34 36.34 -6.17
CA TRP A 13 -6.58 35.10 -5.98
C TRP A 13 -5.86 35.04 -4.62
N ASP A 14 -5.95 36.07 -3.78
CA ASP A 14 -5.23 36.11 -2.51
C ASP A 14 -5.94 35.22 -1.48
N CYS A 15 -5.56 33.94 -1.41
CA CYS A 15 -5.82 33.09 -0.25
C CYS A 15 -5.07 33.74 0.93
N HIS A 16 -5.79 34.11 1.99
CA HIS A 16 -5.18 34.68 3.18
C HIS A 16 -4.40 33.56 3.87
N MET A 17 -3.14 33.32 3.49
CA MET A 17 -2.27 32.45 4.27
C MET A 17 -1.91 33.21 5.55
N PRO A 18 -2.39 32.81 6.74
CA PRO A 18 -1.78 33.30 7.96
C PRO A 18 -0.29 32.90 7.96
N PRO A 19 0.58 33.66 8.64
CA PRO A 19 1.99 33.31 8.74
C PRO A 19 2.11 31.88 9.30
N GLN A 20 2.65 30.96 8.49
CA GLN A 20 2.82 29.57 8.86
C GLN A 20 3.89 29.50 9.96
N HIS A 21 3.48 29.24 11.20
CA HIS A 21 4.42 28.92 12.26
C HIS A 21 4.81 27.44 12.14
N HIS A 22 5.97 27.19 11.51
CA HIS A 22 6.43 25.84 11.17
C HIS A 22 6.85 24.96 12.36
N GLY A 23 6.76 25.46 13.60
CA GLY A 23 7.27 24.80 14.80
C GLY A 23 6.23 24.60 15.91
N PRO A 24 6.61 23.86 16.98
CA PRO A 24 5.81 23.81 18.20
C PRO A 24 5.57 25.23 18.73
N PRO A 25 4.45 25.45 19.46
CA PRO A 25 4.20 26.74 20.09
C PRO A 25 5.40 27.15 20.98
N PRO A 26 5.75 28.44 21.03
CA PRO A 26 6.86 28.90 21.87
C PRO A 26 6.63 28.54 23.34
N ARG A 27 7.71 28.22 24.04
CA ARG A 27 7.69 27.75 25.44
C ARG A 27 7.03 28.74 26.41
N ASP A 28 7.01 30.02 26.04
CA ASP A 28 6.44 31.11 26.83
C ASP A 28 4.93 31.31 26.62
N SER A 29 4.29 30.48 25.77
CA SER A 29 2.84 30.56 25.54
C SER A 29 2.05 29.90 26.66
N GLU A 30 0.95 30.52 27.07
CA GLU A 30 0.03 30.03 28.11
C GLU A 30 -0.57 28.63 27.79
N HIS A 31 -0.50 28.21 26.52
CA HIS A 31 -1.01 26.93 26.04
C HIS A 31 0.07 25.88 25.76
N TYR A 32 1.35 26.16 26.05
CA TYR A 32 2.46 25.24 25.80
C TYR A 32 2.32 23.94 26.60
N ASP A 33 1.90 24.02 27.86
CA ASP A 33 1.77 22.85 28.73
C ASP A 33 0.69 21.87 28.25
N ILE A 34 -0.42 22.40 27.72
CA ILE A 34 -1.51 21.59 27.15
C ILE A 34 -1.04 20.87 25.89
N PHE A 35 -0.34 21.58 25.02
CA PHE A 35 0.25 21.01 23.81
C PHE A 35 1.28 19.93 24.13
N LEU A 36 2.20 20.20 25.06
CA LEU A 36 3.22 19.24 25.49
C LEU A 36 2.58 17.98 26.10
N PHE A 37 1.58 18.17 26.95
CA PHE A 37 0.80 17.06 27.51
C PHE A 37 0.16 16.21 26.41
N GLY A 38 -0.51 16.84 25.44
CA GLY A 38 -1.12 16.14 24.30
C GLY A 38 -0.09 15.39 23.45
N TRP A 39 1.08 15.99 23.21
CA TRP A 39 2.16 15.36 22.45
C TRP A 39 2.78 14.14 23.15
N VAL A 40 2.98 14.23 24.47
CA VAL A 40 3.50 13.10 25.26
C VAL A 40 2.48 11.97 25.33
N VAL A 41 1.21 12.30 25.59
CA VAL A 41 0.13 11.29 25.67
C VAL A 41 -0.07 10.59 24.33
N SER A 42 -0.17 11.34 23.23
CA SER A 42 -0.25 10.75 21.88
C SER A 42 0.97 9.90 21.56
N GLY A 43 2.18 10.33 21.94
CA GLY A 43 3.42 9.56 21.78
C GLY A 43 3.39 8.22 22.52
N LEU A 44 2.85 8.17 23.73
CA LEU A 44 2.69 6.92 24.49
C LEU A 44 1.72 5.94 23.79
N PHE A 45 0.59 6.43 23.30
CA PHE A 45 -0.37 5.60 22.54
C PHE A 45 0.22 5.13 21.21
N THR A 46 0.93 6.00 20.49
CA THR A 46 1.65 5.64 19.26
C THR A 46 2.71 4.58 19.53
N LEU A 47 3.51 4.73 20.59
CA LEU A 47 4.51 3.73 20.98
C LEU A 47 3.86 2.39 21.28
N LEU A 48 2.76 2.38 22.04
CA LEU A 48 2.00 1.16 22.31
C LEU A 48 1.50 0.51 21.01
N ALA A 49 0.89 1.29 20.11
CA ALA A 49 0.37 0.82 18.83
C ALA A 49 1.47 0.21 17.94
N VAL A 50 2.60 0.90 17.84
CA VAL A 50 3.78 0.46 17.08
C VAL A 50 4.32 -0.84 17.66
N VAL A 51 4.55 -0.92 18.98
CA VAL A 51 5.06 -2.13 19.62
C VAL A 51 4.13 -3.32 19.40
N LEU A 52 2.82 -3.13 19.59
CA LEU A 52 1.84 -4.20 19.37
C LEU A 52 1.83 -4.67 17.90
N SER A 53 1.87 -3.76 16.94
CA SER A 53 1.93 -4.11 15.52
C SER A 53 3.24 -4.81 15.15
N LEU A 54 4.39 -4.29 15.59
CA LEU A 54 5.70 -4.88 15.30
C LEU A 54 5.87 -6.26 15.93
N VAL A 55 5.35 -6.48 17.15
CA VAL A 55 5.35 -7.82 17.76
C VAL A 55 4.49 -8.81 16.94
N LEU A 56 3.37 -8.35 16.40
CA LEU A 56 2.52 -9.17 15.54
C LEU A 56 3.21 -9.49 14.21
N VAL A 57 3.82 -8.48 13.56
CA VAL A 57 4.62 -8.65 12.34
C VAL A 57 5.78 -9.61 12.59
N TRP A 58 6.51 -9.46 13.69
CA TRP A 58 7.63 -10.35 14.05
C TRP A 58 7.22 -11.81 14.19
N ARG A 59 6.00 -12.06 14.69
CA ARG A 59 5.44 -13.42 14.78
C ARG A 59 5.06 -13.98 13.41
N HIS A 60 4.46 -13.17 12.54
CA HIS A 60 4.18 -13.57 11.15
C HIS A 60 5.47 -13.89 10.38
N LEU A 61 6.51 -13.07 10.52
CA LEU A 61 7.80 -13.29 9.85
C LEU A 61 8.55 -14.52 10.35
N GLY A 62 8.32 -14.94 11.60
CA GLY A 62 8.94 -16.15 12.17
C GLY A 62 8.24 -17.45 11.78
N LEU A 63 6.99 -17.38 11.33
CA LEU A 63 6.17 -18.50 10.89
C LEU A 63 5.72 -18.27 9.44
N TYR A 64 6.67 -17.92 8.58
CA TYR A 64 6.39 -17.47 7.21
C TYR A 64 6.26 -18.66 6.24
N HIS A 65 5.32 -19.58 6.51
CA HIS A 65 5.15 -20.82 5.75
C HIS A 65 4.35 -20.65 4.46
N SER A 66 3.60 -19.56 4.32
CA SER A 66 2.73 -19.34 3.17
C SER A 66 2.85 -17.89 2.69
N PRO A 67 3.91 -17.60 1.92
CA PRO A 67 4.27 -16.24 1.52
C PRO A 67 3.13 -15.51 0.78
N GLN A 68 2.32 -16.26 0.01
CA GLN A 68 1.30 -15.74 -0.88
C GLN A 68 0.27 -14.84 -0.18
N TYR A 69 -0.27 -15.26 0.97
CA TYR A 69 -1.20 -14.43 1.73
C TYR A 69 -0.52 -13.68 2.89
N GLN A 70 0.57 -14.21 3.46
CA GLN A 70 1.26 -13.55 4.59
C GLN A 70 1.93 -12.24 4.19
N LYS A 71 2.44 -12.10 2.96
CA LYS A 71 3.00 -10.83 2.47
C LYS A 71 1.97 -9.70 2.54
N HIS A 72 0.76 -9.95 2.06
CA HIS A 72 -0.34 -8.99 2.06
C HIS A 72 -0.77 -8.64 3.49
N ILE A 73 -0.84 -9.63 4.40
CA ILE A 73 -1.15 -9.40 5.81
C ILE A 73 -0.10 -8.48 6.45
N VAL A 74 1.19 -8.77 6.27
CA VAL A 74 2.28 -7.98 6.85
C VAL A 74 2.22 -6.53 6.36
N ARG A 75 2.01 -6.30 5.06
CA ARG A 75 1.82 -4.96 4.48
C ARG A 75 0.61 -4.24 5.09
N ILE A 76 -0.52 -4.92 5.28
CA ILE A 76 -1.69 -4.32 5.97
C ILE A 76 -1.36 -3.95 7.42
N LEU A 77 -0.62 -4.78 8.15
CA LEU A 77 -0.25 -4.52 9.55
C LEU A 77 0.65 -3.28 9.71
N PHE A 78 1.49 -3.00 8.72
CA PHE A 78 2.33 -1.80 8.68
C PHE A 78 1.54 -0.48 8.59
N MET A 79 0.24 -0.53 8.28
CA MET A 79 -0.64 0.64 8.32
C MET A 79 -0.64 1.32 9.69
N VAL A 80 -0.68 0.54 10.77
CA VAL A 80 -0.76 1.09 12.15
C VAL A 80 0.51 1.87 12.52
N PRO A 81 1.74 1.32 12.36
CA PRO A 81 2.95 2.09 12.59
C PRO A 81 3.06 3.34 11.72
N VAL A 82 2.74 3.24 10.42
CA VAL A 82 2.79 4.38 9.50
C VAL A 82 1.85 5.49 9.96
N TYR A 83 0.57 5.16 10.20
CA TYR A 83 -0.43 6.14 10.65
C TYR A 83 -0.06 6.73 12.02
N GLY A 84 0.35 5.91 12.98
CA GLY A 84 0.66 6.36 14.33
C GLY A 84 1.85 7.31 14.39
N VAL A 85 2.96 6.96 13.71
CA VAL A 85 4.18 7.77 13.69
C VAL A 85 3.95 9.06 12.90
N CYS A 86 3.33 8.98 11.72
CA CYS A 86 3.02 10.16 10.90
C CYS A 86 2.14 11.15 11.67
N SER A 87 1.11 10.66 12.35
CA SER A 87 0.18 11.50 13.13
C SER A 87 0.86 12.11 14.36
N TRP A 88 1.71 11.36 15.05
CA TRP A 88 2.46 11.89 16.20
C TRP A 88 3.45 12.98 15.82
N ILE A 89 4.15 12.82 14.68
CA ILE A 89 5.04 13.86 14.15
C ILE A 89 4.22 15.06 13.65
N GLY A 90 3.13 14.81 12.92
CA GLY A 90 2.23 15.84 12.41
C GLY A 90 1.55 16.66 13.51
N TYR A 91 1.31 16.05 14.69
CA TYR A 91 0.83 16.77 15.87
C TYR A 91 1.82 17.85 16.32
N ALA A 92 3.11 17.52 16.36
CA ALA A 92 4.14 18.42 16.89
C ALA A 92 4.63 19.45 15.87
N PHE A 93 4.79 19.03 14.63
CA PHE A 93 5.47 19.80 13.59
C PHE A 93 4.51 20.12 12.45
N ARG A 94 3.78 21.23 12.61
CA ARG A 94 2.77 21.72 11.66
C ARG A 94 3.31 21.94 10.25
N GLY A 95 4.56 22.41 10.13
CA GLY A 95 5.19 22.65 8.83
C GLY A 95 5.49 21.39 8.02
N VAL A 96 5.65 20.24 8.69
CA VAL A 96 5.90 18.95 8.01
C VAL A 96 4.69 18.02 8.01
N ALA A 97 3.65 18.34 8.78
CA ALA A 97 2.43 17.53 8.90
C ALA A 97 1.83 17.17 7.55
N VAL A 98 1.78 18.13 6.62
CA VAL A 98 1.26 17.93 5.25
C VAL A 98 2.00 16.81 4.50
N TYR A 99 3.32 16.69 4.65
CA TYR A 99 4.08 15.61 4.01
C TYR A 99 3.78 14.24 4.62
N PHE A 100 3.59 14.20 5.94
CA PHE A 100 3.23 12.97 6.65
C PHE A 100 1.79 12.54 6.37
N ASP A 101 0.86 13.49 6.22
CA ASP A 101 -0.51 13.23 5.78
C ASP A 101 -0.52 12.64 4.36
N VAL A 102 0.26 13.23 3.44
CA VAL A 102 0.44 12.70 2.09
C VAL A 102 0.95 11.26 2.11
N LEU A 103 1.97 10.97 2.92
CA LEU A 103 2.55 9.63 3.03
C LEU A 103 1.52 8.62 3.56
N ARG A 104 0.79 9.00 4.61
CA ARG A 104 -0.30 8.21 5.18
C ARG A 104 -1.35 7.89 4.13
N ASP A 105 -1.80 8.90 3.38
CA ASP A 105 -2.88 8.74 2.43
C ASP A 105 -2.45 7.94 1.19
N CYS A 106 -1.17 8.00 0.78
CA CYS A 106 -0.64 7.10 -0.25
C CYS A 106 -0.59 5.65 0.24
N TYR A 107 -0.21 5.44 1.50
CA TYR A 107 -0.20 4.12 2.11
C TYR A 107 -1.61 3.52 2.23
N GLU A 108 -2.62 4.35 2.49
CA GLU A 108 -4.03 3.95 2.47
C GLU A 108 -4.40 3.24 1.16
N ALA A 109 -4.01 3.83 0.02
CA ALA A 109 -4.34 3.30 -1.29
C ALA A 109 -3.69 1.92 -1.50
N VAL A 110 -2.42 1.77 -1.08
CA VAL A 110 -1.70 0.49 -1.09
C VAL A 110 -2.46 -0.53 -0.25
N VAL A 111 -2.82 -0.22 1.00
CA VAL A 111 -3.53 -1.14 1.91
C VAL A 111 -4.86 -1.65 1.33
N ILE A 112 -5.61 -0.79 0.63
CA ILE A 112 -6.85 -1.19 -0.04
C ILE A 112 -6.58 -2.25 -1.11
N HIS A 113 -5.53 -2.05 -1.93
CA HIS A 113 -5.13 -3.00 -2.97
C HIS A 113 -4.57 -4.29 -2.37
N GLU A 114 -3.74 -4.20 -1.34
CA GLU A 114 -3.20 -5.36 -0.61
C GLU A 114 -4.31 -6.22 -0.02
N PHE A 115 -5.34 -5.59 0.53
CA PHE A 115 -6.49 -6.34 1.03
C PHE A 115 -7.32 -6.96 -0.10
N PHE A 116 -7.43 -6.30 -1.25
CA PHE A 116 -8.03 -6.92 -2.45
C PHE A 116 -7.26 -8.17 -2.87
N GLN A 117 -5.92 -8.10 -2.93
CA GLN A 117 -5.07 -9.24 -3.28
C GLN A 117 -5.13 -10.35 -2.23
N LEU A 118 -5.19 -10.01 -0.95
CA LEU A 118 -5.40 -10.98 0.13
C LEU A 118 -6.72 -11.77 -0.05
N LEU A 119 -7.80 -11.10 -0.47
CA LEU A 119 -9.07 -11.80 -0.75
C LEU A 119 -8.95 -12.77 -1.91
N LEU A 120 -8.17 -12.44 -2.94
CA LEU A 120 -7.91 -13.35 -4.08
C LEU A 120 -7.02 -14.53 -3.67
N ALA A 121 -5.95 -14.26 -2.91
CA ALA A 121 -5.03 -15.28 -2.41
C ALA A 121 -5.74 -16.32 -1.51
N TYR A 122 -6.79 -15.93 -0.78
CA TYR A 122 -7.59 -16.87 0.00
C TYR A 122 -8.54 -17.75 -0.81
N ILE A 123 -8.83 -17.41 -2.07
CA ILE A 123 -9.69 -18.19 -2.96
C ILE A 123 -8.87 -19.28 -3.65
N GLY A 124 -7.68 -18.93 -4.13
CA GLY A 124 -6.77 -19.86 -4.79
C GLY A 124 -5.41 -19.21 -5.05
N GLU A 125 -4.37 -20.04 -5.04
CA GLU A 125 -2.99 -19.62 -5.33
C GLU A 125 -2.82 -19.28 -6.81
N ASP A 126 -3.43 -20.08 -7.69
CA ASP A 126 -3.38 -19.89 -9.13
C ASP A 126 -4.54 -19.04 -9.66
N ILE A 127 -4.26 -18.22 -10.68
CA ILE A 127 -5.29 -17.45 -11.40
C ILE A 127 -6.34 -18.38 -12.01
N SER A 128 -5.95 -19.58 -12.46
CA SER A 128 -6.86 -20.61 -12.97
C SER A 128 -7.82 -21.10 -11.88
N ALA A 129 -7.32 -21.39 -10.68
CA ALA A 129 -8.14 -21.81 -9.54
C ALA A 129 -9.09 -20.69 -9.10
N GLN A 130 -8.62 -19.45 -9.09
CA GLN A 130 -9.47 -18.28 -8.84
C GLN A 130 -10.58 -18.18 -9.90
N ALA A 131 -10.23 -18.30 -11.19
CA ALA A 131 -11.19 -18.21 -12.28
C ALA A 131 -12.28 -19.29 -12.19
N GLU A 132 -11.92 -20.52 -11.79
CA GLU A 132 -12.86 -21.62 -11.56
C GLU A 132 -13.82 -21.29 -10.39
N ALA A 133 -13.29 -20.81 -9.26
CA ALA A 133 -14.10 -20.41 -8.11
C ALA A 133 -15.10 -19.29 -8.44
N PHE A 134 -14.74 -18.37 -9.34
CA PHE A 134 -15.66 -17.34 -9.83
C PHE A 134 -16.64 -17.85 -10.90
N ALA A 135 -16.26 -18.85 -11.71
CA ALA A 135 -17.09 -19.40 -12.77
C ALA A 135 -18.38 -20.04 -12.23
N GLU A 136 -18.31 -20.68 -11.07
CA GLU A 136 -19.47 -21.33 -10.43
C GLU A 136 -20.46 -20.35 -9.78
N LYS A 137 -20.11 -19.06 -9.66
CA LYS A 137 -20.95 -18.09 -8.93
C LYS A 137 -22.20 -17.70 -9.73
N PRO A 138 -23.37 -17.62 -9.09
CA PRO A 138 -24.58 -17.11 -9.74
C PRO A 138 -24.50 -15.59 -9.97
N PRO A 139 -25.35 -15.03 -10.87
CA PRO A 139 -25.50 -13.58 -11.00
C PRO A 139 -25.89 -12.92 -9.68
N MET A 140 -25.21 -11.83 -9.33
CA MET A 140 -25.42 -11.10 -8.09
C MET A 140 -25.86 -9.66 -8.39
N ARG A 141 -26.57 -9.05 -7.44
CA ARG A 141 -26.96 -7.62 -7.54
C ARG A 141 -25.89 -6.76 -6.89
N LEU A 142 -25.62 -5.59 -7.48
CA LEU A 142 -24.75 -4.58 -6.88
C LEU A 142 -25.26 -4.19 -5.48
N LEU A 143 -24.34 -3.76 -4.63
CA LEU A 143 -24.71 -3.21 -3.32
C LEU A 143 -25.34 -1.81 -3.47
N PHE A 144 -26.05 -1.40 -2.43
CA PHE A 144 -26.56 -0.03 -2.31
C PHE A 144 -25.39 0.97 -2.51
N PRO A 145 -25.54 2.02 -3.33
CA PRO A 145 -26.78 2.56 -3.91
C PRO A 145 -27.24 1.95 -5.25
N LEU A 146 -26.40 1.16 -5.93
CA LEU A 146 -26.63 0.70 -7.31
C LEU A 146 -27.32 -0.68 -7.39
N ARG A 147 -28.28 -0.96 -6.51
CA ARG A 147 -28.93 -2.29 -6.38
C ARG A 147 -29.72 -2.74 -7.63
N PHE A 148 -29.96 -1.83 -8.56
CA PHE A 148 -30.68 -2.04 -9.81
C PHE A 148 -29.82 -2.70 -10.89
N ILE A 149 -28.50 -2.74 -10.72
CA ILE A 149 -27.55 -3.32 -11.67
C ILE A 149 -27.19 -4.74 -11.22
N THR A 150 -27.31 -5.71 -12.14
CA THR A 150 -26.87 -7.09 -11.93
C THR A 150 -25.50 -7.28 -12.58
N TYR A 151 -24.58 -7.93 -11.88
CA TYR A 151 -23.28 -8.31 -12.40
C TYR A 151 -23.11 -9.82 -12.37
N HIS A 152 -22.24 -10.33 -13.25
CA HIS A 152 -21.96 -11.75 -13.40
C HIS A 152 -20.51 -12.01 -12.98
N PRO A 153 -20.27 -12.52 -11.76
CA PRO A 153 -18.92 -12.84 -11.31
C PRO A 153 -18.24 -13.91 -12.18
N SER A 154 -19.02 -14.79 -12.82
CA SER A 154 -18.54 -15.85 -13.71
C SER A 154 -17.88 -15.35 -15.01
N ARG A 155 -17.93 -14.04 -15.28
CA ARG A 155 -17.27 -13.47 -16.45
C ARG A 155 -15.76 -13.40 -16.17
N PRO A 156 -14.91 -13.86 -17.10
CA PRO A 156 -13.46 -13.96 -16.85
C PRO A 156 -12.80 -12.59 -16.63
N HIS A 157 -13.40 -11.51 -17.13
CA HIS A 157 -12.91 -10.14 -16.91
C HIS A 157 -13.37 -9.50 -15.59
N PHE A 158 -14.29 -10.12 -14.83
CA PHE A 158 -14.84 -9.51 -13.62
C PHE A 158 -13.76 -9.16 -12.61
N VAL A 159 -12.89 -10.12 -12.28
CA VAL A 159 -11.77 -9.94 -11.35
C VAL A 159 -10.82 -8.85 -11.83
N HIS A 160 -10.54 -8.80 -13.13
CA HIS A 160 -9.69 -7.78 -13.74
C HIS A 160 -10.29 -6.37 -13.60
N TYR A 161 -11.59 -6.21 -13.83
CA TYR A 161 -12.25 -4.91 -13.62
C TYR A 161 -12.23 -4.49 -12.15
N CYS A 162 -12.43 -5.42 -11.22
CA CYS A 162 -12.32 -5.12 -9.79
C CYS A 162 -10.90 -4.70 -9.40
N LYS A 163 -9.88 -5.39 -9.93
CA LYS A 163 -8.45 -5.09 -9.75
C LYS A 163 -8.09 -3.70 -10.30
N ILE A 164 -8.54 -3.37 -11.52
CA ILE A 164 -8.35 -2.02 -12.09
C ILE A 164 -9.03 -0.95 -11.21
N GLY A 165 -10.22 -1.26 -10.68
CA GLY A 165 -10.96 -0.35 -9.79
C GLY A 165 -10.28 -0.06 -8.46
N THR A 166 -9.48 -0.99 -7.91
CA THR A 166 -8.65 -0.74 -6.74
C THR A 166 -7.35 -0.01 -7.12
N LEU A 167 -6.66 -0.48 -8.17
CA LEU A 167 -5.39 0.08 -8.65
C LEU A 167 -5.49 1.55 -9.10
N GLN A 168 -6.63 1.98 -9.64
CA GLN A 168 -6.80 3.39 -10.03
C GLN A 168 -6.58 4.34 -8.84
N TYR A 169 -6.95 3.96 -7.61
CA TYR A 169 -6.71 4.81 -6.44
C TYR A 169 -5.23 4.85 -6.05
N VAL A 170 -4.54 3.71 -6.15
CA VAL A 170 -3.09 3.59 -5.91
C VAL A 170 -2.29 4.52 -6.82
N VAL A 171 -2.69 4.63 -8.09
CA VAL A 171 -2.01 5.50 -9.07
C VAL A 171 -2.48 6.95 -8.94
N LEU A 172 -3.78 7.18 -8.78
CA LEU A 172 -4.34 8.52 -8.72
C LEU A 172 -3.83 9.30 -7.49
N ARG A 173 -3.66 8.64 -6.33
CA ARG A 173 -3.32 9.35 -5.09
C ARG A 173 -1.95 10.04 -5.13
N PRO A 174 -0.84 9.39 -5.54
CA PRO A 174 0.43 10.08 -5.74
C PRO A 174 0.36 11.18 -6.80
N LEU A 175 -0.40 10.96 -7.89
CA LEU A 175 -0.57 11.95 -8.95
C LEU A 175 -1.27 13.22 -8.43
N THR A 176 -2.36 13.07 -7.69
CA THR A 176 -3.09 14.22 -7.12
C THR A 176 -2.28 14.93 -6.04
N THR A 177 -1.45 14.21 -5.30
CA THR A 177 -0.43 14.80 -4.40
C THR A 177 0.57 15.66 -5.16
N ILE A 178 1.15 15.17 -6.27
CA ILE A 178 2.10 15.95 -7.08
C ILE A 178 1.42 17.23 -7.60
N ILE A 179 0.18 17.11 -8.07
CA ILE A 179 -0.63 18.26 -8.51
C ILE A 179 -0.89 19.23 -7.35
N ALA A 180 -1.17 18.73 -6.13
CA ALA A 180 -1.34 19.56 -4.94
C ALA A 180 -0.08 20.39 -4.65
N VAL A 181 1.10 19.76 -4.64
CA VAL A 181 2.38 20.44 -4.42
C VAL A 181 2.65 21.49 -5.49
N VAL A 182 2.47 21.16 -6.77
CA VAL A 182 2.67 22.11 -7.87
C VAL A 182 1.70 23.30 -7.79
N THR A 183 0.44 23.05 -7.45
CA THR A 183 -0.56 24.12 -7.30
C THR A 183 -0.30 24.98 -6.06
N GLN A 184 0.31 24.42 -5.01
CA GLN A 184 0.76 25.17 -3.84
C GLN A 184 1.94 26.08 -4.16
N LEU A 185 2.94 25.61 -4.92
CA LEU A 185 4.07 26.44 -5.36
C LEU A 185 3.64 27.60 -6.28
N THR A 186 2.56 27.43 -7.04
CA THR A 186 2.00 28.47 -7.90
C THR A 186 0.99 29.40 -7.21
N GLY A 187 0.76 29.21 -5.90
CA GLY A 187 -0.18 30.03 -5.12
C GLY A 187 -1.66 29.78 -5.44
N ARG A 188 -2.01 28.68 -6.12
CA ARG A 188 -3.38 28.31 -6.50
C ARG A 188 -4.00 27.20 -5.62
N PHE A 189 -3.25 26.73 -4.61
CA PHE A 189 -3.74 25.82 -3.59
C PHE A 189 -4.11 26.61 -2.33
N CYS A 190 -5.31 26.39 -1.82
CA CYS A 190 -5.83 27.06 -0.63
C CYS A 190 -6.59 26.01 0.18
N GLU A 191 -5.98 25.51 1.25
CA GLU A 191 -6.55 24.45 2.10
C GLU A 191 -7.79 24.93 2.86
N ASP A 192 -7.79 26.20 3.27
CA ASP A 192 -8.88 26.83 4.03
C ASP A 192 -10.13 27.13 3.19
N SER A 193 -10.03 27.08 1.85
CA SER A 193 -11.12 27.49 0.96
C SER A 193 -11.74 26.30 0.24
N MET A 194 -13.07 26.17 0.38
CA MET A 194 -13.90 25.29 -0.44
C MET A 194 -14.41 25.97 -1.72
N SER A 195 -13.75 27.04 -2.17
CA SER A 195 -14.10 27.70 -3.44
C SER A 195 -13.63 26.86 -4.64
N PRO A 196 -14.47 26.64 -5.67
CA PRO A 196 -14.07 25.97 -6.91
C PRO A 196 -12.93 26.65 -7.67
N ARG A 197 -12.55 27.86 -7.26
CA ARG A 197 -11.45 28.65 -7.83
C ARG A 197 -10.07 28.09 -7.49
N PHE A 198 -9.94 27.37 -6.37
CA PHE A 198 -8.68 26.79 -5.91
C PHE A 198 -8.60 25.30 -6.23
N ALA A 199 -7.37 24.80 -6.42
CA ALA A 199 -7.13 23.40 -6.77
C ALA A 199 -7.57 22.41 -5.68
N HIS A 200 -7.58 22.85 -4.41
CA HIS A 200 -7.89 22.05 -3.24
C HIS A 200 -9.24 21.30 -3.36
N VAL A 201 -10.33 22.01 -3.72
CA VAL A 201 -11.67 21.40 -3.86
C VAL A 201 -11.69 20.28 -4.88
N TRP A 202 -11.04 20.49 -6.02
CA TRP A 202 -10.98 19.50 -7.10
C TRP A 202 -10.18 18.27 -6.69
N ILE A 203 -9.04 18.46 -6.05
CA ILE A 203 -8.19 17.37 -5.56
C ILE A 203 -8.94 16.53 -4.52
N VAL A 204 -9.55 17.17 -3.52
CA VAL A 204 -10.34 16.48 -2.50
C VAL A 204 -11.53 15.73 -3.12
N SER A 205 -12.23 16.35 -4.07
CA SER A 205 -13.38 15.72 -4.74
C SER A 205 -12.98 14.51 -5.60
N ILE A 206 -11.91 14.65 -6.40
CA ILE A 206 -11.39 13.59 -7.26
C ILE A 206 -10.91 12.41 -6.40
N ASN A 207 -10.15 12.69 -5.35
CA ASN A 207 -9.69 11.66 -4.39
C ASN A 207 -10.87 10.98 -3.69
N GLY A 208 -11.88 11.74 -3.26
CA GLY A 208 -13.09 11.22 -2.62
C GLY A 208 -13.90 10.29 -3.54
N ILE A 209 -14.04 10.64 -4.83
CA ILE A 209 -14.68 9.78 -5.82
C ILE A 209 -13.86 8.52 -6.04
N SER A 210 -12.55 8.66 -6.21
CA SER A 210 -11.64 7.54 -6.48
C SER A 210 -11.59 6.52 -5.34
N VAL A 211 -11.46 6.96 -4.09
CA VAL A 211 -11.49 6.05 -2.93
C VAL A 211 -12.86 5.37 -2.81
N THR A 212 -13.95 6.07 -3.14
CA THR A 212 -15.31 5.49 -3.14
C THR A 212 -15.42 4.38 -4.19
N VAL A 213 -14.89 4.58 -5.39
CA VAL A 213 -14.86 3.55 -6.44
C VAL A 213 -14.02 2.35 -6.02
N ALA A 214 -12.82 2.57 -5.48
CA ALA A 214 -11.94 1.48 -5.02
C ALA A 214 -12.56 0.67 -3.88
N MET A 215 -13.16 1.34 -2.88
CA MET A 215 -13.87 0.66 -1.81
C MET A 215 -15.12 -0.06 -2.30
N PHE A 216 -15.78 0.46 -3.33
CA PHE A 216 -16.93 -0.20 -3.92
C PHE A 216 -16.54 -1.51 -4.63
N THR A 217 -15.47 -1.51 -5.43
CA THR A 217 -14.99 -2.75 -6.07
C THR A 217 -14.47 -3.75 -5.04
N LEU A 218 -13.80 -3.28 -3.99
CA LEU A 218 -13.37 -4.13 -2.88
C LEU A 218 -14.55 -4.78 -2.14
N VAL A 219 -15.61 -4.01 -1.87
CA VAL A 219 -16.82 -4.56 -1.24
C VAL A 219 -17.51 -5.55 -2.17
N GLN A 220 -17.54 -5.30 -3.47
CA GLN A 220 -18.10 -6.23 -4.45
C GLN A 220 -17.38 -7.58 -4.43
N ILE A 221 -16.05 -7.59 -4.54
CA ILE A 221 -15.29 -8.84 -4.53
C ILE A 221 -15.51 -9.57 -3.19
N TYR A 222 -15.41 -8.86 -2.07
CA TYR A 222 -15.66 -9.42 -0.74
C TYR A 222 -17.05 -10.08 -0.64
N THR A 223 -18.10 -9.42 -1.12
CA THR A 223 -19.44 -10.01 -1.05
C THR A 223 -19.66 -11.22 -1.94
N THR A 224 -18.86 -11.33 -3.01
CA THR A 224 -18.86 -12.48 -3.92
C THR A 224 -18.22 -13.70 -3.26
N VAL A 225 -17.15 -13.48 -2.47
CA VAL A 225 -16.29 -14.55 -1.95
C VAL A 225 -16.45 -14.81 -0.45
N LYS A 226 -17.24 -14.00 0.26
CA LYS A 226 -17.47 -14.10 1.72
C LYS A 226 -17.91 -15.49 2.20
N SER A 227 -18.54 -16.30 1.36
CA SER A 227 -18.98 -17.65 1.71
C SER A 227 -17.81 -18.62 1.86
N GLU A 228 -16.83 -18.52 0.96
CA GLU A 228 -15.60 -19.34 0.96
C GLU A 228 -14.65 -18.88 2.05
N LEU A 229 -14.60 -17.57 2.27
CA LEU A 229 -13.74 -16.98 3.29
C LEU A 229 -14.22 -17.20 4.72
N LYS A 230 -15.40 -17.81 4.96
CA LYS A 230 -15.99 -17.92 6.31
C LYS A 230 -15.05 -18.60 7.32
N ALA A 231 -14.20 -19.51 6.87
CA ALA A 231 -13.18 -20.16 7.69
C ALA A 231 -12.16 -19.16 8.27
N TYR A 232 -11.87 -18.07 7.56
CA TYR A 232 -10.82 -17.09 7.88
C TYR A 232 -11.33 -15.82 8.58
N GLN A 233 -12.53 -15.84 9.18
CA GLN A 233 -13.15 -14.69 9.87
C GLN A 233 -13.08 -13.35 9.09
N PRO A 234 -13.58 -13.32 7.85
CA PRO A 234 -13.24 -12.27 6.89
C PRO A 234 -13.96 -10.95 7.20
N VAL A 235 -15.08 -11.01 7.91
CA VAL A 235 -15.79 -9.82 8.43
C VAL A 235 -14.92 -9.05 9.41
N LEU A 236 -14.19 -9.75 10.28
CA LEU A 236 -13.35 -9.10 11.29
C LEU A 236 -12.15 -8.41 10.62
N LYS A 237 -11.51 -9.07 9.65
CA LYS A 237 -10.42 -8.51 8.83
C LYS A 237 -10.88 -7.27 8.06
N PHE A 238 -12.03 -7.37 7.38
CA PHE A 238 -12.62 -6.25 6.66
C PHE A 238 -12.98 -5.07 7.57
N ILE A 239 -13.63 -5.33 8.71
CA ILE A 239 -13.98 -4.29 9.68
C ILE A 239 -12.72 -3.64 10.24
N SER A 240 -11.65 -4.40 10.48
CA SER A 240 -10.42 -3.85 11.03
C SER A 240 -9.78 -2.80 10.14
N ILE A 241 -9.67 -3.08 8.83
CA ILE A 241 -9.14 -2.12 7.85
C ILE A 241 -10.12 -0.96 7.67
N LYS A 242 -11.40 -1.28 7.51
CA LYS A 242 -12.46 -0.29 7.29
C LYS A 242 -12.56 0.69 8.46
N PHE A 243 -12.39 0.22 9.69
CA PHE A 243 -12.41 1.04 10.90
C PHE A 243 -11.40 2.17 10.80
N VAL A 244 -10.15 1.86 10.45
CA VAL A 244 -9.08 2.86 10.33
C VAL A 244 -9.39 3.90 9.25
N ILE A 245 -9.80 3.45 8.05
CA ILE A 245 -10.03 4.34 6.91
C ILE A 245 -11.28 5.21 7.10
N PHE A 246 -12.40 4.61 7.53
CA PHE A 246 -13.65 5.37 7.66
C PHE A 246 -13.60 6.34 8.82
N PHE A 247 -13.07 5.93 9.98
CA PHE A 247 -13.14 6.77 11.16
C PHE A 247 -12.26 8.01 11.00
N SER A 248 -11.03 7.85 10.49
CA SER A 248 -10.13 8.96 10.16
C SER A 248 -10.72 9.94 9.13
N PHE A 249 -11.40 9.43 8.09
CA PHE A 249 -12.10 10.28 7.13
C PHE A 249 -13.21 11.11 7.80
N TRP A 250 -14.08 10.47 8.57
CA TRP A 250 -15.20 11.17 9.24
C TRP A 250 -14.71 12.15 10.30
N GLN A 251 -13.61 11.88 10.99
CA GLN A 251 -12.98 12.84 11.90
C GLN A 251 -12.52 14.07 11.14
N THR A 252 -11.84 13.90 10.01
CA THR A 252 -11.34 15.01 9.19
C THR A 252 -12.49 15.91 8.76
N VAL A 253 -13.59 15.32 8.29
CA VAL A 253 -14.82 16.05 7.95
C VAL A 253 -15.42 16.75 9.18
N THR A 254 -15.50 16.06 10.33
CA THR A 254 -16.07 16.62 11.56
C THR A 254 -15.27 17.82 12.05
N PHE A 255 -13.94 17.72 12.08
CA PHE A 255 -13.06 18.80 12.48
C PHE A 255 -13.09 19.97 11.50
N ALA A 256 -13.20 19.71 10.19
CA ALA A 256 -13.40 20.75 9.19
C ALA A 256 -14.71 21.53 9.42
N ILE A 257 -15.82 20.83 9.72
CA ILE A 257 -17.11 21.47 10.06
C ILE A 257 -17.01 22.26 11.36
N LEU A 258 -16.33 21.73 12.39
CA LEU A 258 -16.13 22.41 13.67
C LEU A 258 -15.28 23.69 13.54
N ALA A 259 -14.29 23.69 12.64
CA ALA A 259 -13.54 24.89 12.28
C ALA A 259 -14.45 25.92 11.59
N GLN A 260 -15.25 25.50 10.59
CA GLN A 260 -16.15 26.42 9.87
C GLN A 260 -17.24 27.03 10.76
N THR A 261 -17.76 26.26 11.72
CA THR A 261 -18.80 26.70 12.67
C THR A 261 -18.26 27.58 13.81
N GLN A 262 -16.97 27.94 13.81
CA GLN A 262 -16.29 28.78 14.81
C GLN A 262 -16.36 28.21 16.25
N VAL A 263 -16.65 26.91 16.40
CA VAL A 263 -16.51 26.21 17.69
C VAL A 263 -15.02 26.14 18.05
N ILE A 264 -14.19 25.82 17.06
CA ILE A 264 -12.74 25.93 17.14
C ILE A 264 -12.36 27.38 16.82
N ARG A 265 -11.94 28.13 17.84
CA ARG A 265 -11.54 29.54 17.69
C ARG A 265 -10.06 29.64 17.37
N SER A 266 -9.72 30.56 16.47
CA SER A 266 -8.32 30.94 16.20
C SER A 266 -7.72 31.61 17.43
N SER A 267 -6.51 31.22 17.79
CA SER A 267 -5.67 31.86 18.81
C SER A 267 -4.51 32.58 18.12
N PRO A 268 -3.83 33.57 18.74
CA PRO A 268 -2.69 34.26 18.11
C PRO A 268 -1.58 33.33 17.59
N HIS A 269 -1.51 32.09 18.09
CA HIS A 269 -0.51 31.09 17.69
C HIS A 269 -1.07 29.88 16.96
N TRP A 270 -2.39 29.76 16.81
CA TRP A 270 -3.06 28.61 16.19
C TRP A 270 -4.14 29.06 15.20
N SER A 271 -3.96 28.68 13.94
CA SER A 271 -5.06 28.71 12.98
C SER A 271 -6.15 27.70 13.39
N GLN A 272 -7.39 27.94 12.97
CA GLN A 272 -8.50 27.01 13.23
C GLN A 272 -8.25 25.65 12.59
N VAL A 273 -7.66 25.66 11.39
CA VAL A 273 -7.31 24.45 10.63
C VAL A 273 -6.14 23.71 11.27
N GLU A 274 -5.11 24.43 11.71
CA GLU A 274 -3.98 23.81 12.42
C GLU A 274 -4.44 23.12 13.72
N LEU A 275 -5.30 23.77 14.50
CA LEU A 275 -5.81 23.17 15.73
C LEU A 275 -6.70 21.95 15.45
N ALA A 276 -7.55 22.04 14.42
CA ALA A 276 -8.36 20.93 13.94
C ALA A 276 -7.49 19.72 13.52
N ASN A 277 -6.43 19.97 12.74
CA ASN A 277 -5.51 18.93 12.27
C ASN A 277 -4.72 18.31 13.43
N SER A 278 -4.23 19.10 14.38
CA SER A 278 -3.58 18.56 15.59
C SER A 278 -4.53 17.75 16.47
N LEU A 279 -5.79 18.17 16.63
CA LEU A 279 -6.79 17.39 17.37
C LEU A 279 -7.12 16.07 16.65
N ASN A 280 -7.26 16.10 15.33
CA ASN A 280 -7.44 14.90 14.52
C ASN A 280 -6.26 13.93 14.71
N ALA A 281 -5.02 14.42 14.56
CA ALA A 281 -3.80 13.64 14.73
C ALA A 281 -3.70 13.02 16.14
N PHE A 282 -4.11 13.75 17.18
CA PHE A 282 -4.14 13.25 18.55
C PHE A 282 -5.10 12.07 18.73
N ILE A 283 -6.34 12.19 18.24
CA ILE A 283 -7.34 11.11 18.33
C ILE A 283 -6.91 9.91 17.48
N LEU A 284 -6.33 10.17 16.30
CA LEU A 284 -5.82 9.13 15.42
C LEU A 284 -4.73 8.28 16.10
N CYS A 285 -3.86 8.87 16.93
CA CYS A 285 -2.87 8.11 17.71
C CYS A 285 -3.52 7.12 18.69
N PHE A 286 -4.63 7.52 19.33
CA PHE A 286 -5.40 6.64 20.22
C PHE A 286 -6.10 5.51 19.44
N GLU A 287 -6.65 5.83 18.28
CA GLU A 287 -7.26 4.84 17.39
C GLU A 287 -6.28 3.82 16.87
N MET A 288 -5.03 4.22 16.60
CA MET A 288 -4.00 3.28 16.16
C MET A 288 -3.71 2.24 17.24
N ALA A 289 -3.80 2.58 18.52
CA ALA A 289 -3.67 1.59 19.60
C ALA A 289 -4.85 0.60 19.63
N ILE A 290 -6.07 1.08 19.40
CA ILE A 290 -7.26 0.21 19.27
C ILE A 290 -7.16 -0.67 18.03
N ALA A 291 -6.76 -0.10 16.89
CA ALA A 291 -6.57 -0.80 15.63
C ALA A 291 -5.49 -1.88 15.76
N ALA A 292 -4.38 -1.61 16.47
CA ALA A 292 -3.36 -2.61 16.77
C ALA A 292 -3.94 -3.80 17.53
N ALA A 293 -4.74 -3.56 18.56
CA ALA A 293 -5.41 -4.61 19.32
C ALA A 293 -6.42 -5.40 18.46
N LEU A 294 -7.16 -4.72 17.57
CA LEU A 294 -8.05 -5.37 16.61
C LEU A 294 -7.26 -6.22 15.60
N HIS A 295 -6.13 -5.75 15.10
CA HIS A 295 -5.26 -6.48 14.17
C HIS A 295 -4.69 -7.76 14.78
N ILE A 296 -4.35 -7.78 16.07
CA ILE A 296 -3.91 -9.01 16.75
C ILE A 296 -5.00 -10.09 16.69
N LYS A 297 -6.27 -9.70 16.80
CA LYS A 297 -7.39 -10.64 16.73
C LYS A 297 -7.78 -10.97 15.28
N ALA A 298 -7.75 -9.99 14.39
CA ALA A 298 -8.18 -10.12 13.00
C ALA A 298 -7.17 -10.88 12.15
N PHE A 299 -5.87 -10.68 12.36
CA PHE A 299 -4.77 -11.24 11.58
C PHE A 299 -3.88 -12.10 12.47
N SER A 300 -4.46 -13.16 13.04
CA SER A 300 -3.74 -14.07 13.94
C SER A 300 -2.71 -14.90 13.17
N TYR A 301 -1.44 -14.85 13.61
CA TYR A 301 -0.35 -15.68 13.06
C TYR A 301 -0.62 -17.20 13.18
N LYS A 302 -1.48 -17.62 14.11
CA LYS A 302 -1.83 -19.02 14.31
C LYS A 302 -2.55 -19.65 13.12
N GLU A 303 -3.19 -18.85 12.27
CA GLU A 303 -3.85 -19.33 11.05
C GLU A 303 -2.84 -19.92 10.05
N THR A 304 -1.57 -19.56 10.20
CA THR A 304 -0.46 -19.90 9.28
C THR A 304 0.52 -20.90 9.90
N MET A 305 0.24 -21.30 11.14
CA MET A 305 1.07 -22.26 11.87
C MET A 305 0.79 -23.65 11.32
N ILE A 306 1.84 -24.27 10.76
CA ILE A 306 1.87 -25.68 10.39
C ILE A 306 2.82 -26.31 11.41
N ASP A 307 2.31 -27.24 12.24
CA ASP A 307 3.04 -27.79 13.38
C ASP A 307 4.33 -28.55 12.98
N ASP A 308 4.45 -28.93 11.71
CA ASP A 308 5.56 -29.73 11.18
C ASP A 308 6.72 -28.89 10.58
N LEU A 309 6.58 -27.56 10.45
CA LEU A 309 7.63 -26.70 9.89
C LEU A 309 8.36 -25.88 10.99
N GLY A 310 9.68 -25.81 10.85
CA GLY A 310 10.55 -24.98 11.70
C GLY A 310 10.44 -23.48 11.36
N PRO A 311 10.97 -22.61 12.23
CA PRO A 311 10.89 -21.16 12.02
C PRO A 311 11.68 -20.70 10.79
N THR A 312 11.14 -19.73 10.07
CA THR A 312 11.76 -19.15 8.86
C THR A 312 12.76 -18.03 9.18
N MET A 313 13.67 -17.75 8.24
CA MET A 313 14.57 -16.60 8.33
C MET A 313 13.79 -15.29 8.21
N ARG A 314 13.57 -14.62 9.35
CA ARG A 314 12.73 -13.41 9.47
C ARG A 314 13.14 -12.26 8.57
N TRP A 315 14.43 -12.06 8.35
CA TRP A 315 14.94 -10.96 7.53
C TRP A 315 14.63 -11.16 6.05
N MET A 316 14.81 -12.37 5.53
CA MET A 316 14.48 -12.70 4.14
C MET A 316 12.97 -12.59 3.91
N ALA A 317 12.16 -13.14 4.83
CA ALA A 317 10.71 -12.99 4.82
C ALA A 317 10.28 -11.51 4.85
N PHE A 318 11.00 -10.67 5.58
CA PHE A 318 10.72 -9.24 5.66
C PHE A 318 11.04 -8.50 4.36
N LYS A 319 12.22 -8.76 3.75
CA LYS A 319 12.57 -8.24 2.42
C LYS A 319 11.49 -8.60 1.39
N HIS A 320 11.09 -9.88 1.34
CA HIS A 320 10.04 -10.36 0.44
C HIS A 320 8.69 -9.64 0.67
N CYS A 321 8.30 -9.42 1.94
CA CYS A 321 7.08 -8.67 2.26
C CYS A 321 7.14 -7.19 1.85
N LEU A 322 8.33 -6.58 1.83
CA LEU A 322 8.51 -5.17 1.48
C LEU A 322 8.77 -4.93 0.00
N ASN A 323 8.98 -5.97 -0.80
CA ASN A 323 9.09 -5.83 -2.25
C ASN A 323 7.79 -5.21 -2.80
N ILE A 324 7.86 -4.10 -3.53
CA ILE A 324 6.70 -3.39 -4.13
C ILE A 324 6.52 -3.79 -5.61
N TYR A 325 7.44 -4.59 -6.14
CA TYR A 325 7.45 -4.98 -7.55
C TYR A 325 6.12 -5.61 -7.98
N ASP A 326 5.51 -6.44 -7.14
CA ASP A 326 4.20 -7.05 -7.43
C ASP A 326 3.08 -6.01 -7.63
N ILE A 327 3.09 -4.91 -6.88
CA ILE A 327 2.14 -3.80 -7.09
C ILE A 327 2.45 -3.08 -8.41
N MET A 328 3.72 -2.85 -8.73
CA MET A 328 4.10 -2.21 -9.99
C MET A 328 3.70 -3.06 -11.19
N LEU A 329 3.92 -4.37 -11.08
CA LEU A 329 3.52 -5.39 -12.04
C LEU A 329 2.00 -5.42 -12.23
N ASP A 330 1.24 -5.37 -11.14
CA ASP A 330 -0.21 -5.25 -11.19
C ASP A 330 -0.66 -3.98 -11.94
N VAL A 331 0.02 -2.86 -11.73
CA VAL A 331 -0.25 -1.59 -12.41
C VAL A 331 0.07 -1.69 -13.90
N THR A 332 1.19 -2.31 -14.28
CA THR A 332 1.58 -2.46 -15.70
C THR A 332 0.60 -3.38 -16.43
N PHE A 333 0.19 -4.51 -15.85
CA PHE A 333 -0.83 -5.38 -16.43
C PHE A 333 -2.18 -4.69 -16.56
N ALA A 334 -2.61 -3.95 -15.55
CA ALA A 334 -3.83 -3.15 -15.62
C ALA A 334 -3.76 -2.11 -16.76
N GLN A 335 -2.62 -1.44 -16.92
CA GLN A 335 -2.42 -0.47 -17.99
C GLN A 335 -2.40 -1.12 -19.37
N ARG A 336 -1.72 -2.25 -19.56
CA ARG A 336 -1.71 -3.01 -20.82
C ARG A 336 -3.11 -3.45 -21.19
N PHE A 337 -3.86 -4.05 -20.24
CA PHE A 337 -5.24 -4.46 -20.43
C PHE A 337 -6.12 -3.31 -20.96
N VAL A 338 -6.05 -2.14 -20.30
CA VAL A 338 -6.82 -0.96 -20.72
C VAL A 338 -6.37 -0.46 -22.10
N THR A 339 -5.07 -0.48 -22.39
CA THR A 339 -4.52 -0.01 -23.66
C THR A 339 -4.96 -0.90 -24.83
N HIS A 340 -4.86 -2.22 -24.71
CA HIS A 340 -5.35 -3.16 -25.74
C HIS A 340 -6.86 -3.01 -25.96
N ARG A 341 -7.62 -2.85 -24.87
CA ARG A 341 -9.07 -2.61 -24.94
C ARG A 341 -9.40 -1.31 -25.70
N MET A 342 -8.65 -0.23 -25.46
CA MET A 342 -8.81 1.05 -26.18
C MET A 342 -8.45 0.94 -27.66
N ARG A 343 -7.48 0.10 -28.01
CA ARG A 343 -7.09 -0.20 -29.39
C ARG A 343 -8.07 -1.11 -30.13
N GLY A 344 -9.09 -1.63 -29.43
CA GLY A 344 -10.06 -2.57 -29.99
C GLY A 344 -9.53 -4.01 -30.12
N GLU A 345 -8.36 -4.28 -29.56
CA GLU A 345 -7.75 -5.61 -29.56
C GLU A 345 -8.37 -6.49 -28.47
N THR A 346 -8.54 -7.78 -28.76
CA THR A 346 -9.06 -8.76 -27.81
C THR A 346 -7.93 -9.30 -26.95
N TYR A 347 -7.53 -8.54 -25.93
CA TYR A 347 -6.63 -9.03 -24.89
C TYR A 347 -7.43 -9.91 -23.92
N THR A 348 -7.14 -11.21 -23.93
CA THR A 348 -7.83 -12.18 -23.10
C THR A 348 -7.15 -12.30 -21.73
N PRO A 349 -7.88 -12.71 -20.68
CA PRO A 349 -7.27 -13.00 -19.38
C PRO A 349 -6.24 -14.14 -19.43
N ALA A 350 -6.27 -14.98 -20.46
CA ALA A 350 -5.27 -16.02 -20.69
C ALA A 350 -3.94 -15.41 -21.19
N ASP A 351 -3.99 -14.42 -22.08
CA ASP A 351 -2.79 -13.71 -22.54
C ASP A 351 -2.10 -12.98 -21.37
N ALA A 352 -2.90 -12.39 -20.47
CA ALA A 352 -2.39 -11.79 -19.23
C ALA A 352 -1.78 -12.81 -18.27
N LEU A 353 -2.32 -14.04 -18.26
CA LEU A 353 -1.81 -15.12 -17.43
C LEU A 353 -0.47 -15.62 -17.96
N GLU A 354 -0.35 -15.83 -19.28
CA GLU A 354 0.91 -16.24 -19.91
C GLU A 354 2.02 -15.19 -19.70
N GLU A 355 1.71 -13.90 -19.86
CA GLU A 355 2.66 -12.82 -19.55
C GLU A 355 3.06 -12.81 -18.07
N ALA A 356 2.10 -12.98 -17.15
CA ALA A 356 2.37 -13.01 -15.72
C ALA A 356 3.20 -14.23 -15.29
N GLU A 357 2.97 -15.40 -15.89
CA GLU A 357 3.74 -16.61 -15.66
C GLU A 357 5.17 -16.46 -16.18
N GLN A 358 5.35 -15.83 -17.35
CA GLN A 358 6.68 -15.50 -17.87
C GLN A 358 7.42 -14.50 -16.98
N GLU A 359 6.78 -13.41 -16.56
CA GLU A 359 7.41 -12.40 -15.70
C GLU A 359 7.68 -12.95 -14.29
N GLY A 360 6.79 -13.78 -13.72
CA GLY A 360 7.02 -14.44 -12.44
C GLY A 360 8.13 -15.49 -12.46
N LEU A 361 8.29 -16.20 -13.59
CA LEU A 361 9.43 -17.09 -13.79
C LEU A 361 10.76 -16.31 -13.82
N LEU A 362 10.77 -15.12 -14.45
CA LEU A 362 11.94 -14.24 -14.45
C LEU A 362 12.28 -13.76 -13.03
N GLU A 363 11.29 -13.39 -12.23
CA GLU A 363 11.49 -12.99 -10.82
C GLU A 363 12.05 -14.14 -9.98
N ALA A 364 11.49 -15.35 -10.11
CA ALA A 364 12.01 -16.53 -9.41
C ALA A 364 13.46 -16.87 -9.81
N VAL A 365 13.85 -16.57 -11.05
CA VAL A 365 15.23 -16.69 -11.53
C VAL A 365 16.13 -15.61 -10.92
N GLU A 366 15.69 -14.37 -10.86
CA GLU A 366 16.45 -13.27 -10.24
C GLU A 366 16.67 -13.49 -8.74
N ASP A 367 15.63 -13.87 -8.00
CA ASP A 367 15.72 -14.21 -6.56
C ASP A 367 16.68 -15.38 -6.31
N PHE A 368 16.62 -16.41 -7.16
CA PHE A 368 17.56 -17.54 -7.10
C PHE A 368 19.01 -17.09 -7.31
N ILE A 369 19.25 -16.18 -8.27
CA ILE A 369 20.58 -15.63 -8.52
C ILE A 369 21.04 -14.82 -7.30
N GLU A 370 20.18 -13.97 -6.72
CA GLU A 370 20.54 -13.13 -5.57
C GLU A 370 20.81 -13.96 -4.30
N GLU A 371 20.01 -14.99 -4.03
CA GLU A 371 20.22 -15.93 -2.91
C GLU A 371 21.54 -16.71 -3.10
N THR A 372 21.78 -17.20 -4.31
CA THR A 372 23.03 -17.90 -4.64
C THR A 372 24.24 -16.97 -4.51
N VAL A 373 24.11 -15.68 -4.88
CA VAL A 373 25.13 -14.64 -4.71
C VAL A 373 25.38 -14.31 -3.24
N GLU A 374 24.33 -14.18 -2.41
CA GLU A 374 24.48 -13.92 -0.97
C GLU A 374 25.16 -15.10 -0.26
N GLU A 375 24.84 -16.35 -0.60
CA GLU A 375 25.49 -17.57 -0.06
C GLU A 375 26.97 -17.66 -0.48
N ILE A 376 27.29 -17.15 -1.67
CA ILE A 376 28.64 -17.14 -2.25
C ILE A 376 29.52 -15.99 -1.69
N LYS A 377 28.95 -14.85 -1.30
CA LYS A 377 29.70 -13.69 -0.76
C LYS A 377 30.40 -13.93 0.57
N ASP A 378 30.10 -15.01 1.29
CA ASP A 378 30.72 -15.32 2.59
C ASP A 378 32.13 -15.94 2.46
N ASP A 379 32.54 -16.36 1.25
CA ASP A 379 33.88 -16.91 0.94
C ASP A 379 34.53 -16.15 -0.25
N GLN A 380 35.81 -15.78 -0.14
CA GLN A 380 36.50 -14.79 -1.01
C GLN A 380 36.51 -15.06 -2.54
N ILE A 381 36.69 -13.94 -3.28
CA ILE A 381 36.35 -13.59 -4.68
C ILE A 381 37.32 -14.09 -5.79
N ASP A 382 36.76 -14.57 -6.93
CA ASP A 382 37.00 -14.12 -8.34
C ASP A 382 35.93 -14.72 -9.32
N GLU A 383 35.64 -14.01 -10.43
CA GLU A 383 34.41 -13.99 -11.30
C GLU A 383 33.94 -15.28 -12.04
N ALA A 384 32.60 -15.48 -12.17
CA ALA A 384 31.94 -16.41 -13.10
C ALA A 384 30.59 -15.89 -13.68
N GLU A 385 30.21 -16.39 -14.85
CA GLU A 385 29.00 -15.99 -15.60
C GLU A 385 27.98 -17.15 -15.64
N ILE A 386 26.76 -16.90 -15.16
CA ILE A 386 25.67 -17.88 -15.12
C ILE A 386 24.66 -17.52 -16.21
N THR A 387 24.42 -18.44 -17.16
CA THR A 387 23.43 -18.25 -18.22
C THR A 387 22.31 -19.27 -18.07
N ILE A 388 21.09 -18.80 -17.82
CA ILE A 388 19.92 -19.67 -17.72
C ILE A 388 19.14 -19.61 -19.02
N LYS A 389 18.91 -20.77 -19.65
CA LYS A 389 18.18 -20.88 -20.91
C LYS A 389 16.84 -21.57 -20.69
N LYS A 390 15.75 -20.89 -21.07
CA LYS A 390 14.43 -21.51 -21.19
C LYS A 390 14.27 -22.09 -22.59
N ARG A 391 13.85 -23.35 -22.68
CA ARG A 391 13.64 -24.05 -23.96
C ARG A 391 12.14 -24.27 -24.18
N ASP A 392 11.49 -23.29 -24.79
CA ASP A 392 10.09 -23.43 -25.26
C ASP A 392 10.10 -23.72 -26.78
N GLY A 393 10.04 -25.00 -27.14
CA GLY A 393 10.04 -25.44 -28.53
C GLY A 393 11.31 -25.02 -29.30
N ASP A 394 11.16 -24.20 -30.35
CA ASP A 394 12.23 -23.80 -31.29
C ASP A 394 12.83 -22.40 -30.98
N ARG A 395 12.43 -21.75 -29.88
CA ARG A 395 13.01 -20.48 -29.40
C ARG A 395 13.77 -20.68 -28.10
N THR A 396 14.94 -20.08 -28.02
CA THR A 396 15.79 -20.05 -26.81
C THR A 396 15.92 -18.61 -26.36
N GLU A 397 15.48 -18.32 -25.15
CA GLU A 397 15.71 -17.03 -24.49
C GLU A 397 16.65 -17.26 -23.32
N SER A 398 17.65 -16.38 -23.17
CA SER A 398 18.74 -16.48 -22.20
C SER A 398 18.75 -15.27 -21.29
N VAL A 399 18.79 -15.51 -19.99
CA VAL A 399 19.02 -14.49 -18.95
C VAL A 399 20.42 -14.72 -18.37
N GLU A 400 21.23 -13.67 -18.36
CA GLU A 400 22.62 -13.69 -17.90
C GLU A 400 22.70 -13.07 -16.49
N GLY A 401 23.33 -13.77 -15.55
CA GLY A 401 23.64 -13.31 -14.20
C GLY A 401 25.13 -13.48 -13.89
N HIS A 402 25.72 -12.58 -13.09
CA HIS A 402 27.15 -12.57 -12.76
C HIS A 402 27.36 -12.95 -11.29
N VAL A 403 28.21 -13.95 -11.00
CA VAL A 403 28.44 -14.47 -9.64
C VAL A 403 29.91 -14.92 -9.45
N GLU A 404 30.58 -14.51 -8.37
CA GLU A 404 32.02 -14.76 -8.09
C GLU A 404 32.28 -16.03 -7.26
N GLN A 405 32.84 -17.15 -7.78
CA GLN A 405 33.52 -18.17 -6.93
C GLN A 405 34.26 -19.33 -7.67
N THR A 406 35.06 -20.12 -6.92
CA THR A 406 36.06 -21.12 -7.37
C THR A 406 35.53 -22.53 -7.79
N PRO A 407 36.29 -23.33 -8.59
CA PRO A 407 35.79 -24.31 -9.58
C PRO A 407 35.20 -25.65 -9.08
N GLY A 408 34.58 -25.69 -7.91
CA GLY A 408 33.97 -26.93 -7.39
C GLY A 408 32.78 -26.73 -6.46
N GLY A 409 32.69 -25.58 -5.78
CA GLY A 409 31.59 -25.24 -4.88
C GLY A 409 30.34 -24.77 -5.62
N VAL A 410 30.52 -23.86 -6.59
CA VAL A 410 29.42 -23.17 -7.30
C VAL A 410 28.44 -24.15 -7.94
N ARG A 411 28.93 -25.13 -8.71
CA ARG A 411 28.06 -26.12 -9.35
C ARG A 411 27.27 -26.95 -8.34
N SER A 412 27.87 -27.28 -7.19
CA SER A 412 27.21 -28.05 -6.14
C SER A 412 26.15 -27.24 -5.37
N VAL A 413 26.37 -25.93 -5.22
CA VAL A 413 25.43 -24.98 -4.60
C VAL A 413 24.28 -24.70 -5.56
N VAL A 414 24.57 -24.43 -6.83
CA VAL A 414 23.56 -24.26 -7.90
C VAL A 414 22.72 -25.53 -8.06
N GLU A 415 23.33 -26.72 -8.15
CA GLU A 415 22.57 -27.99 -8.25
C GLU A 415 21.76 -28.31 -6.98
N ARG A 416 22.18 -27.83 -5.79
CA ARG A 416 21.44 -27.96 -4.54
C ARG A 416 20.25 -27.00 -4.52
N ASN A 417 20.46 -25.73 -4.83
CA ASN A 417 19.43 -24.70 -4.81
C ASN A 417 18.39 -24.96 -5.92
N VAL A 418 18.79 -25.48 -7.09
CA VAL A 418 17.87 -25.94 -8.16
C VAL A 418 17.03 -27.15 -7.72
N LYS A 419 17.57 -28.05 -6.88
CA LYS A 419 16.81 -29.17 -6.33
C LYS A 419 15.79 -28.73 -5.28
N GLU A 420 16.11 -27.72 -4.49
CA GLU A 420 15.25 -27.14 -3.45
C GLU A 420 14.17 -26.22 -4.04
N ASN A 421 14.51 -25.42 -5.06
CA ASN A 421 13.55 -24.57 -5.78
C ASN A 421 12.82 -25.35 -6.88
N GLY A 422 11.70 -25.97 -6.49
CA GLY A 422 10.87 -26.80 -7.36
C GLY A 422 10.36 -26.13 -8.65
N ALA A 423 10.29 -24.80 -8.70
CA ALA A 423 9.86 -24.02 -9.87
C ALA A 423 10.87 -24.04 -11.04
N LEU A 424 12.16 -24.33 -10.78
CA LEU A 424 13.24 -24.28 -11.79
C LEU A 424 13.61 -25.66 -12.36
N LYS A 425 12.88 -26.73 -12.01
CA LYS A 425 13.20 -28.11 -12.45
C LYS A 425 13.03 -28.35 -13.95
N GLU A 426 12.27 -27.50 -14.64
CA GLU A 426 12.02 -27.61 -16.09
C GLU A 426 12.93 -26.69 -16.94
N THR A 427 13.79 -25.89 -16.31
CA THR A 427 14.72 -24.96 -16.99
C THR A 427 16.17 -25.46 -16.91
N SER A 428 16.94 -25.30 -17.99
CA SER A 428 18.36 -25.68 -18.02
C SER A 428 19.23 -24.53 -17.55
N VAL A 429 19.96 -24.73 -16.45
CA VAL A 429 20.96 -23.80 -15.93
C VAL A 429 22.33 -24.23 -16.44
N ASP A 430 22.93 -23.44 -17.34
CA ASP A 430 24.29 -23.66 -17.84
C ASP A 430 25.26 -22.74 -17.07
N VAL A 431 26.22 -23.34 -16.35
CA VAL A 431 27.30 -22.60 -15.68
C VAL A 431 28.50 -22.58 -16.63
N ALA A 432 28.84 -21.43 -17.19
CA ALA A 432 29.99 -21.28 -18.07
C ALA A 432 31.21 -20.83 -17.24
N GLU A 433 32.28 -21.64 -17.25
CA GLU A 433 33.55 -21.30 -16.62
C GLU A 433 34.39 -20.46 -17.59
N GLU A 434 34.40 -19.14 -17.44
CA GLU A 434 35.35 -18.30 -18.17
C GLU A 434 36.69 -18.25 -17.41
N LYS A 435 37.66 -19.05 -17.86
CA LYS A 435 39.05 -18.88 -17.40
C LYS A 435 39.61 -17.61 -18.03
N LYS A 436 39.67 -16.51 -17.27
CA LYS A 436 40.49 -15.34 -17.65
C LYS A 436 41.94 -15.80 -17.91
N PRO A 437 42.56 -15.39 -19.03
CA PRO A 437 43.90 -15.83 -19.44
C PRO A 437 45.03 -15.39 -18.52
#